data_AF-A0A9E3XTM0-F1
#
_entry.id   AF-A0A9E3XTM0-F1
#
_cell.length_a   1.000
_cell.length_b   1.000
_cell.length_c   1.000
_cell.angle_alpha   90.00
_cell.angle_beta   90.00
_cell.angle_gamma   90.00
#
_symmetry.space_group_name_H-M   'P 1'
#
loop_
_entity.id
_entity.type
_entity.pdbx_description
1 polymer ?
#
loop_
_entity_poly.entity_id
_entity_poly.type
_entity_poly.pdbx_seq_one_letter_code
_entity_poly.pdbx_strand_id
1 'polypeptide(L)' 'MQVIEAQDVHAARSAYLELLGKRGIQLSPSMSIYVETVHRARAQHGSWLCYIAVSMQHAA' A
#
# COMPACT_ATOMS: atom_id res chain seq x y z
N MET A 1 1.00 6.42 -11.62
CA MET A 1 1.52 5.29 -10.83
C MET A 1 2.57 5.84 -9.87
N GLN A 2 2.43 5.65 -8.57
CA GLN A 2 3.37 6.17 -7.59
C GLN A 2 4.12 5.01 -6.94
N VAL A 3 5.44 5.09 -6.92
CA VAL A 3 6.30 4.05 -6.34
C VAL A 3 6.56 4.40 -4.88
N ILE A 4 6.29 3.45 -3.98
CA ILE A 4 6.65 3.52 -2.57
C ILE A 4 7.70 2.45 -2.34
N GLU A 5 8.89 2.85 -1.89
CA GLU A 5 9.92 1.93 -1.46
C GLU A 5 9.70 1.56 0.00
N ALA A 6 9.60 0.27 0.27
CA ALA A 6 9.39 -0.26 1.61
C ALA A 6 10.14 -1.58 1.80
N GLN A 7 10.55 -1.83 3.04
CA GLN A 7 11.34 -3.00 3.41
C GLN A 7 10.47 -4.26 3.51
N ASP A 8 9.19 -4.07 3.86
CA ASP A 8 8.18 -5.12 4.00
C ASP A 8 6.77 -4.54 3.75
N VAL A 9 5.76 -5.41 3.81
CA VAL A 9 4.34 -5.08 3.60
C VAL A 9 3.77 -4.12 4.64
N HIS A 10 4.28 -4.15 5.87
CA HIS A 10 3.82 -3.28 6.95
C HIS A 10 4.34 -1.86 6.74
N ALA A 11 5.63 -1.72 6.41
CA ALA A 11 6.24 -0.45 6.02
C ALA A 11 5.55 0.14 4.78
N ALA A 12 5.21 -0.70 3.79
CA ALA A 12 4.48 -0.27 2.59
C ALA A 12 3.09 0.28 2.95
N ARG A 13 2.36 -0.42 3.83
CA ARG A 13 1.04 0.01 4.33
C ARG A 13 1.11 1.36 5.05
N SER A 14 2.07 1.52 5.97
CA SER A 14 2.24 2.75 6.75
C SER A 14 2.62 3.93 5.87
N ALA A 15 3.56 3.75 4.93
CA ALA A 15 3.93 4.80 3.97
C ALA A 15 2.75 5.21 3.08
N TYR A 16 1.90 4.26 2.69
CA TYR A 16 0.68 4.56 1.93
C TYR A 16 -0.35 5.34 2.76
N LEU A 17 -0.53 5.00 4.04
CA LEU A 17 -1.40 5.76 4.95
C LEU A 17 -0.94 7.21 5.13
N GLU A 18 0.36 7.42 5.33
CA GLU A 18 0.92 8.77 5.43
C GLU A 18 0.67 9.58 4.15
N LEU A 19 0.80 8.94 2.99
CA LEU A 19 0.57 9.55 1.71
C LEU A 19 -0.90 9.93 1.50
N LEU A 20 -1.83 9.07 1.92
CA LEU A 20 -3.25 9.41 1.93
C LEU A 20 -3.53 10.60 2.85
N GLY A 21 -2.94 10.61 4.05
CA GLY A 21 -3.03 11.73 4.99
C GLY A 21 -2.51 13.05 4.41
N LYS A 22 -1.35 13.03 3.74
CA LYS A 22 -0.80 14.20 3.04
C LYS A 22 -1.69 14.71 1.90
N ARG A 23 -2.55 13.84 1.34
CA ARG A 23 -3.54 14.18 0.32
C ARG A 23 -4.90 14.57 0.89
N GLY A 24 -5.04 14.60 2.22
CA GLY A 24 -6.32 14.86 2.89
C GLY A 24 -7.33 13.73 2.74
N ILE A 25 -6.89 12.52 2.38
CA ILE A 25 -7.75 11.35 2.25
C ILE A 25 -7.70 10.58 3.59
N GLN A 26 -8.84 10.52 4.28
CA GLN A 26 -9.01 9.68 5.46
C GLN A 26 -9.73 8.39 5.07
N LEU A 27 -9.20 7.25 5.53
CA LEU A 27 -9.89 5.97 5.38
C LEU A 27 -11.09 5.94 6.33
N SER A 28 -12.28 5.76 5.79
CA SER A 28 -13.45 5.47 6.60
C SER A 28 -13.34 4.06 7.21
N PRO A 29 -14.07 3.76 8.30
CA PRO A 29 -14.12 2.41 8.86
C PRO A 29 -14.61 1.34 7.86
N SER A 30 -15.34 1.74 6.83
CA SER A 30 -15.79 0.90 5.72
C SER A 30 -14.73 0.68 4.63
N MET A 31 -13.56 1.32 4.72
CA MET A 31 -12.47 1.17 3.77
C MET A 31 -11.38 0.26 4.31
N SER A 32 -10.83 -0.60 3.45
CA SER A 32 -9.70 -1.47 3.75
C SER A 32 -8.55 -1.20 2.79
N ILE A 33 -7.32 -1.25 3.29
CA ILE A 33 -6.13 -1.27 2.43
C ILE A 33 -5.79 -2.73 2.16
N TYR A 34 -5.79 -3.09 0.88
CA TYR A 34 -5.21 -4.33 0.40
C TYR A 34 -3.76 -4.08 -0.04
N VAL A 35 -2.83 -4.87 0.49
CA VAL A 35 -1.42 -4.86 0.10
C VAL A 35 -1.10 -6.23 -0.48
N GLU A 36 -0.91 -6.30 -1.80
CA GLU A 36 -0.44 -7.51 -2.46
C GLU A 36 1.06 -7.38 -2.71
N THR A 37 1.82 -8.39 -2.27
CA THR A 37 3.25 -8.46 -2.58
C THR A 37 3.40 -9.14 -3.93
N VAL A 38 3.91 -8.42 -4.94
CA VAL A 38 4.13 -9.02 -6.26
C VAL A 38 5.61 -8.93 -6.59
N HIS A 39 6.26 -10.07 -6.33
CA HIS A 39 7.64 -10.40 -6.68
C HIS A 39 8.77 -9.50 -6.11
N ARG A 40 9.82 -10.17 -5.66
CA ARG A 40 11.17 -9.61 -5.61
C ARG A 40 11.53 -9.14 -7.02
N ALA A 41 11.65 -7.84 -7.25
CA ALA A 41 12.25 -7.35 -8.49
C ALA A 41 13.67 -7.94 -8.58
N ARG A 42 13.94 -8.72 -9.63
CA ARG A 42 15.12 -9.61 -9.72
C ARG A 42 16.43 -8.94 -9.26
N ALA A 43 17.09 -9.61 -8.31
CA ALA A 43 18.54 -9.79 -8.13
C ALA A 43 19.53 -8.60 -8.14
N GLN A 44 19.15 -7.36 -8.48
CA GLN A 44 20.07 -6.21 -8.45
C GLN A 44 19.71 -5.13 -7.42
N HIS A 45 18.46 -5.11 -6.96
CA HIS A 45 18.00 -4.17 -5.94
C HIS A 45 17.17 -4.98 -4.95
N GLY A 46 17.57 -5.06 -3.68
CA GLY A 46 16.89 -5.83 -2.64
C GLY A 46 15.49 -5.30 -2.25
N SER A 47 14.75 -4.76 -3.20
CA SER A 47 13.51 -4.01 -3.02
C SER A 47 12.31 -4.87 -3.41
N TRP A 48 11.25 -4.78 -2.61
CA TRP A 48 9.97 -5.42 -2.88
C TRP A 48 9.07 -4.49 -3.69
N LEU A 49 8.40 -5.01 -4.72
CA LEU A 49 7.33 -4.29 -5.40
C LEU A 49 5.99 -4.69 -4.78
N CYS A 50 5.27 -3.72 -4.22
CA CYS A 50 3.97 -3.94 -3.61
C CYS A 50 2.89 -3.20 -4.43
N TYR A 51 1.78 -3.88 -4.69
CA TYR A 51 0.56 -3.24 -5.16
C TYR A 51 -0.31 -2.90 -3.96
N ILE A 52 -0.75 -1.64 -3.89
CA ILE A 52 -1.59 -1.14 -2.80
C ILE A 52 -2.86 -0.57 -3.39
N ALA A 53 -4.00 -1.05 -2.91
CA ALA A 53 -5.33 -0.58 -3.32
C ALA A 53 -6.21 -0.32 -2.10
N VAL A 54 -7.06 0.71 -2.18
CA VAL A 54 -8.16 0.92 -1.23
C VAL A 54 -9.39 0.22 -1.77
N SER A 55 -9.98 -0.67 -0.98
CA SER A 55 -11.24 -1.34 -1.27
C SER A 55 -12.33 -0.86 -0.31
N MET A 56 -13.55 -0.66 -0.81
CA MET A 56 -14.71 -0.40 0.04
C MET A 56 -15.38 -1.73 0.40
N GLN A 57 -15.59 -1.95 1.69
CA GLN A 57 -16.47 -3.00 2.17
C GLN A 57 -17.92 -2.52 1.94
N HIS A 58 -18.62 -3.10 0.97
CA HIS A 58 -20.08 -3.04 0.96
C HIS A 58 -20.58 -3.98 2.06
N ALA A 59 -21.38 -3.46 3.00
CA ALA A 59 -22.19 -4.31 3.86
C ALA A 59 -23.14 -5.11 2.94
N ALA A 60 -22.99 -6.44 2.96
CA ALA A 60 -23.86 -7.36 2.24
C ALA A 60 -25.26 -7.39 2.88
#